data_AF-A0A1Q7QRU2-F1
#
_entry.id   AF-A0A1Q7QRU2-F1
#
_cell.length_a   1.000
_cell.length_b   1.000
_cell.length_c   1.000
_cell.angle_alpha   90.00
_cell.angle_beta   90.00
_cell.angle_gamma   90.00
#
_symmetry.space_group_name_H-M   'P 1'
#
loop_
_entity.id
_entity.type
_entity.pdbx_description
1 polymer ?
#
loop_
_entity_poly.entity_id
_entity_poly.type
_entity_poly.pdbx_seq_one_letter_code
_entity_poly.pdbx_strand_id
1 'polypeptide(L)'
;MDRSIANDGREPEITGQEVREGSSSRHQEPRERSDNERARPALQRPPREYRLSDSERRTMAEIGRFRTLAMEDLARERYQGSTAKMRQDVRQLSSQGLVQTRSLWLGKEKDRLLVVTITRKGKKVLEASGEQGTFYAGFVKPGEMVHDAAIYRMYQAEAARIAKEGGQIRRITLDYELKRKVYSPLAKERPGSPEYKKRQAEIAAQHGLKVVGGHIQLPDLRIEYRTREGEMERSDLELATQHYRAGQLAAKADAGFKFYAPTGDANRLRSVLDDHDITAEILWL
;
A
#
# COMPACT_ATOMS: atom_id res chain seq x y z
N MET A 1 38.38 30.90 -16.33
CA MET A 1 37.38 30.84 -17.40
C MET A 1 36.64 29.52 -17.27
N ASP A 2 35.36 29.55 -17.62
CA ASP A 2 34.35 28.48 -17.53
C ASP A 2 33.85 28.05 -16.15
N ARG A 3 32.56 27.76 -15.95
CA ARG A 3 31.27 28.33 -16.41
C ARG A 3 30.26 27.46 -15.67
N SER A 4 29.51 28.08 -14.78
CA SER A 4 28.39 27.52 -14.03
C SER A 4 27.29 27.03 -14.97
N ILE A 5 26.75 25.82 -14.74
CA ILE A 5 25.38 25.49 -15.13
C ILE A 5 24.72 24.72 -13.98
N ALA A 6 23.75 25.38 -13.36
CA ALA A 6 22.74 24.82 -12.49
C ALA A 6 21.77 23.95 -13.32
N ASN A 7 21.41 22.78 -12.82
CA ASN A 7 20.33 21.98 -13.40
C ASN A 7 19.19 21.83 -12.39
N ASP A 8 18.18 22.68 -12.60
CA ASP A 8 16.89 22.75 -11.93
C ASP A 8 16.02 21.57 -12.40
N GLY A 9 15.85 20.55 -11.56
CA GLY A 9 15.08 19.34 -11.87
C GLY A 9 13.59 19.56 -11.65
N ARG A 10 12.92 20.20 -12.61
CA ARG A 10 11.45 20.28 -12.69
C ARG A 10 10.83 18.94 -13.09
N GLU A 11 9.77 18.57 -12.39
CA GLU A 11 8.88 17.45 -12.70
C GLU A 11 8.08 17.71 -14.00
N PRO A 12 7.70 16.67 -14.76
CA PRO A 12 7.00 16.86 -16.03
C PRO A 12 5.50 17.11 -15.84
N GLU A 13 5.06 18.26 -16.37
CA GLU A 13 3.65 18.62 -16.57
C GLU A 13 3.02 17.81 -17.71
N ILE A 14 1.80 17.35 -17.45
CA ILE A 14 0.88 16.77 -18.42
C ILE A 14 0.25 17.93 -19.22
N THR A 15 0.47 17.99 -20.53
CA THR A 15 -0.30 18.87 -21.43
C THR A 15 -0.78 18.08 -22.63
N GLY A 16 -2.09 18.19 -22.89
CA GLY A 16 -2.76 17.57 -24.02
C GLY A 16 -2.48 18.27 -25.35
N GLN A 17 -2.50 17.44 -26.38
CA GLN A 17 -3.17 17.61 -27.67
C GLN A 17 -2.98 18.94 -28.41
N GLU A 18 -2.25 18.88 -29.54
CA GLU A 18 -2.62 19.65 -30.74
C GLU A 18 -2.43 18.83 -32.01
N VAL A 19 -3.39 19.06 -32.91
CA VAL A 19 -3.65 18.42 -34.19
C VAL A 19 -2.76 19.05 -35.26
N ARG A 20 -2.32 18.28 -36.26
CA ARG A 20 -2.13 18.79 -37.64
C ARG A 20 -2.15 17.69 -38.68
N GLU A 21 -2.79 18.05 -39.78
CA GLU A 21 -3.34 17.25 -40.87
C GLU A 21 -2.28 16.77 -41.87
N GLY A 22 -2.58 15.65 -42.53
CA GLY A 22 -1.85 15.15 -43.69
C GLY A 22 -2.77 14.25 -44.52
N SER A 23 -3.37 14.85 -45.55
CA SER A 23 -4.28 14.27 -46.54
C SER A 23 -3.72 13.07 -47.33
N SER A 24 -4.55 12.05 -47.56
CA SER A 24 -4.74 11.50 -48.93
C SER A 24 -5.94 10.56 -48.99
N SER A 25 -6.93 10.99 -49.76
CA SER A 25 -8.14 10.27 -50.14
C SER A 25 -7.79 9.13 -51.11
N ARG A 26 -8.17 7.89 -50.78
CA ARG A 26 -8.41 6.84 -51.79
C ARG A 26 -9.72 6.14 -51.47
N HIS A 27 -10.70 6.37 -52.34
CA HIS A 27 -11.93 5.59 -52.43
C HIS A 27 -11.59 4.11 -52.58
N GLN A 28 -12.06 3.27 -51.66
CA GLN A 28 -12.28 1.85 -51.89
C GLN A 28 -13.61 1.47 -51.27
N GLU A 29 -14.47 0.91 -52.11
CA GLU A 29 -15.84 0.48 -51.83
C GLU A 29 -15.91 -0.54 -50.67
N PRO A 30 -17.04 -0.63 -49.96
CA PRO A 30 -17.22 -1.59 -48.88
C PRO A 30 -17.29 -3.01 -49.47
N ARG A 31 -16.22 -3.78 -49.30
CA ARG A 31 -16.29 -5.24 -49.46
C ARG A 31 -17.13 -5.79 -48.32
N GLU A 32 -18.30 -6.32 -48.67
CA GLU A 32 -19.14 -7.15 -47.81
C GLU A 32 -18.28 -8.22 -47.13
N ARG A 33 -17.99 -8.02 -45.84
CA ARG A 33 -17.36 -9.03 -45.02
C ARG A 33 -18.45 -10.02 -44.66
N SER A 34 -18.34 -11.22 -45.23
CA SER A 34 -19.19 -12.35 -44.91
C SER A 34 -19.35 -12.52 -43.41
N ASP A 35 -20.58 -12.33 -42.93
CA ASP A 35 -21.04 -12.70 -41.60
C ASP A 35 -20.90 -14.21 -41.42
N ASN A 36 -19.76 -14.65 -40.90
CA ASN A 36 -19.62 -16.03 -40.44
C ASN A 36 -18.67 -16.15 -39.24
N GLU A 37 -18.67 -15.14 -38.37
CA GLU A 37 -18.24 -15.34 -36.99
C GLU A 37 -19.37 -16.08 -36.25
N ARG A 38 -19.27 -17.42 -36.24
CA ARG A 38 -19.99 -18.26 -35.28
C ARG A 38 -19.78 -17.68 -33.88
N ALA A 39 -20.76 -16.92 -33.40
CA ALA A 39 -20.81 -16.45 -32.03
C ALA A 39 -20.72 -17.68 -31.13
N ARG A 40 -19.55 -17.91 -30.53
CA ARG A 40 -19.36 -18.97 -29.55
C ARG A 40 -20.32 -18.65 -28.40
N PRO A 41 -21.28 -19.52 -28.07
CA PRO A 41 -22.20 -19.23 -26.98
C PRO A 41 -21.39 -18.98 -25.72
N ALA A 42 -21.63 -17.85 -25.06
CA ALA A 42 -21.07 -17.58 -23.75
C ALA A 42 -21.61 -18.66 -22.81
N LEU A 43 -20.79 -19.69 -22.56
CA LEU A 43 -21.07 -20.70 -21.54
C LEU A 43 -21.18 -19.95 -20.21
N GLN A 44 -22.42 -19.77 -19.73
CA GLN A 44 -22.69 -19.35 -18.37
C GLN A 44 -22.21 -20.48 -17.47
N ARG A 45 -20.94 -20.41 -17.05
CA ARG A 45 -20.42 -21.32 -16.04
C ARG A 45 -21.15 -20.98 -14.74
N PRO A 46 -21.70 -21.98 -14.02
CA PRO A 46 -22.31 -21.73 -12.73
C PRO A 46 -21.28 -21.03 -11.82
N PRO A 47 -21.74 -20.19 -10.87
CA PRO A 47 -20.86 -19.57 -9.90
C PRO A 47 -20.00 -20.65 -9.25
N ARG A 48 -18.67 -20.48 -9.26
CA ARG A 48 -17.80 -21.39 -8.53
C ARG A 48 -18.13 -21.28 -7.05
N GLU A 49 -18.58 -22.36 -6.44
CA GLU A 49 -18.68 -22.48 -4.99
C GLU A 49 -17.27 -22.56 -4.40
N TYR A 50 -16.95 -21.65 -3.49
CA TYR A 50 -15.72 -21.73 -2.69
C TYR A 50 -16.06 -22.30 -1.33
N ARG A 51 -15.32 -23.32 -0.92
CA ARG A 51 -15.37 -23.83 0.46
C ARG A 51 -14.16 -23.27 1.18
N LEU A 52 -14.41 -22.23 1.99
CA LEU A 52 -13.39 -21.62 2.83
C LEU A 52 -13.68 -21.96 4.28
N SER A 53 -12.70 -22.58 4.94
CA SER A 53 -12.66 -22.64 6.39
C SER A 53 -12.53 -21.24 6.99
N ASP A 54 -12.86 -21.10 8.29
CA ASP A 54 -12.62 -19.86 9.02
C ASP A 54 -11.14 -19.46 9.04
N SER A 55 -10.23 -20.43 9.07
CA SER A 55 -8.79 -20.16 9.05
C SER A 55 -8.36 -19.55 7.71
N GLU A 56 -8.80 -20.14 6.60
CA GLU A 56 -8.51 -19.67 5.24
C GLU A 56 -9.12 -18.28 4.99
N ARG A 57 -10.38 -18.07 5.40
CA ARG A 57 -11.05 -16.75 5.25
C ARG A 57 -10.31 -15.66 6.01
N ARG A 58 -9.97 -15.89 7.29
CA ARG A 58 -9.19 -14.94 8.10
C ARG A 58 -7.78 -14.73 7.56
N THR A 59 -7.17 -15.75 6.97
CA THR A 59 -5.86 -15.62 6.31
C THR A 59 -5.94 -14.75 5.07
N MET A 60 -6.97 -14.92 4.26
CA MET A 60 -7.23 -14.02 3.13
C MET A 60 -7.51 -12.59 3.59
N ALA A 61 -8.26 -12.41 4.68
CA ALA A 61 -8.52 -11.10 5.26
C ALA A 61 -7.21 -10.41 5.68
N GLU A 62 -6.34 -11.13 6.39
CA GLU A 62 -5.02 -10.65 6.82
C GLU A 62 -4.16 -10.23 5.62
N ILE A 63 -4.00 -11.13 4.64
CA ILE A 63 -3.20 -10.86 3.43
C ILE A 63 -3.78 -9.68 2.65
N GLY A 64 -5.11 -9.67 2.49
CA GLY A 64 -5.82 -8.65 1.75
C GLY A 64 -5.70 -7.27 2.38
N ARG A 65 -5.59 -7.17 3.71
CA ARG A 65 -5.54 -5.88 4.41
C ARG A 65 -4.23 -5.13 4.18
N PHE A 66 -3.12 -5.83 3.97
CA PHE A 66 -1.80 -5.24 3.73
C PHE A 66 -1.29 -5.45 2.30
N ARG A 67 -2.13 -5.99 1.40
CA ARG A 67 -1.82 -6.35 0.00
C ARG A 67 -0.79 -7.47 -0.15
N THR A 68 0.40 -7.33 0.44
CA THR A 68 1.52 -8.25 0.30
C THR A 68 2.14 -8.53 1.67
N LEU A 69 2.23 -9.80 2.04
CA LEU A 69 2.86 -10.24 3.29
C LEU A 69 4.03 -11.18 2.98
N ALA A 70 5.07 -11.16 3.80
CA ALA A 70 6.04 -12.25 3.81
C ALA A 70 5.40 -13.51 4.42
N MET A 71 5.71 -14.67 3.85
CA MET A 71 5.19 -15.95 4.35
C MET A 71 5.67 -16.25 5.77
N GLU A 72 6.88 -15.79 6.13
CA GLU A 72 7.44 -15.96 7.46
C GLU A 72 6.68 -15.13 8.51
N ASP A 73 6.37 -13.87 8.19
CA ASP A 73 5.56 -13.02 9.06
C ASP A 73 4.13 -13.57 9.18
N LEU A 74 3.52 -14.02 8.08
CA LEU A 74 2.22 -14.65 8.14
C LEU A 74 2.23 -15.89 9.06
N ALA A 75 3.26 -16.74 8.97
CA ALA A 75 3.38 -17.89 9.85
C ALA A 75 3.56 -17.49 11.31
N ARG A 76 4.41 -16.50 11.59
CA ARG A 76 4.69 -16.01 12.94
C ARG A 76 3.44 -15.42 13.59
N GLU A 77 2.81 -14.46 12.93
CA GLU A 77 1.77 -13.62 13.54
C GLU A 77 0.39 -14.30 13.49
N ARG A 78 0.02 -14.88 12.34
CA ARG A 78 -1.33 -15.45 12.17
C ARG A 78 -1.41 -16.92 12.58
N TYR A 79 -0.29 -17.64 12.54
CA TYR A 79 -0.23 -19.09 12.82
C TYR A 79 0.64 -19.45 14.03
N GLN A 80 1.04 -18.47 14.84
CA GLN A 80 1.83 -18.70 16.07
C GLN A 80 3.12 -19.49 15.79
N GLY A 81 3.77 -19.19 14.65
CA GLY A 81 4.97 -19.87 14.18
C GLY A 81 4.74 -21.20 13.46
N SER A 82 3.50 -21.69 13.36
CA SER A 82 3.19 -22.96 12.69
C SER A 82 3.26 -22.84 11.16
N THR A 83 4.47 -23.03 10.62
CA THR A 83 4.72 -22.99 9.17
C THR A 83 3.97 -24.08 8.41
N ALA A 84 3.75 -25.26 9.02
CA ALA A 84 3.03 -26.37 8.39
C ALA A 84 1.55 -26.03 8.14
N LYS A 85 0.85 -25.49 9.16
CA LYS A 85 -0.54 -25.06 9.05
C LYS A 85 -0.68 -23.89 8.07
N MET A 86 0.19 -22.89 8.19
CA MET A 86 0.22 -21.75 7.25
C MET A 86 0.38 -22.22 5.80
N ARG A 87 1.34 -23.12 5.53
CA ARG A 87 1.56 -23.65 4.18
C ARG A 87 0.37 -24.47 3.69
N GLN A 88 -0.33 -25.19 4.56
CA GLN A 88 -1.53 -25.93 4.19
C GLN A 88 -2.63 -24.99 3.71
N ASP A 89 -2.98 -23.97 4.49
CA ASP A 89 -4.02 -23.00 4.14
C ASP A 89 -3.64 -22.21 2.87
N VAL A 90 -2.40 -21.74 2.76
CA VAL A 90 -1.93 -21.02 1.56
C VAL A 90 -1.95 -21.92 0.32
N ARG A 91 -1.64 -23.22 0.43
CA ARG A 91 -1.75 -24.17 -0.68
C ARG A 91 -3.20 -24.37 -1.11
N GLN A 92 -4.13 -24.50 -0.18
CA GLN A 92 -5.55 -24.66 -0.50
C GLN A 92 -6.17 -23.40 -1.11
N LEU A 93 -5.79 -22.23 -0.61
CA LEU A 93 -6.17 -20.97 -1.22
C LEU A 93 -5.56 -20.79 -2.62
N SER A 94 -4.31 -21.23 -2.82
CA SER A 94 -3.62 -21.19 -4.11
C SER A 94 -4.25 -22.14 -5.13
N SER A 95 -4.62 -23.36 -4.72
CA SER A 95 -5.28 -24.35 -5.60
C SER A 95 -6.64 -23.86 -6.09
N GLN A 96 -7.33 -23.04 -5.30
CA GLN A 96 -8.57 -22.36 -5.66
C GLN A 96 -8.34 -21.07 -6.47
N GLY A 97 -7.09 -20.63 -6.64
CA GLY A 97 -6.71 -19.39 -7.32
C GLY A 97 -7.09 -18.12 -6.56
N LEU A 98 -7.23 -18.21 -5.24
CA LEU A 98 -7.63 -17.11 -4.37
C LEU A 98 -6.44 -16.32 -3.84
N VAL A 99 -5.28 -16.95 -3.74
CA VAL A 99 -3.99 -16.31 -3.43
C VAL A 99 -2.93 -16.72 -4.44
N GLN A 100 -1.83 -15.98 -4.46
CA GLN A 100 -0.65 -16.29 -5.27
C GLN A 100 0.60 -15.93 -4.47
N THR A 101 1.68 -16.70 -4.69
CA THR A 101 2.97 -16.52 -4.02
C THR A 101 4.07 -16.16 -5.02
N ARG A 102 5.06 -15.37 -4.58
CA ARG A 102 6.22 -15.00 -5.40
C ARG A 102 7.48 -14.95 -4.56
N SER A 103 8.59 -15.45 -5.09
CA SER A 103 9.91 -15.27 -4.49
C SER A 103 10.55 -14.00 -5.05
N LEU A 104 11.04 -13.12 -4.18
CA LEU A 104 11.77 -11.90 -4.51
C LEU A 104 13.24 -12.07 -4.15
N TRP A 105 14.11 -11.43 -4.91
CA TRP A 105 15.53 -11.35 -4.61
C TRP A 105 15.79 -10.03 -3.89
N LEU A 106 16.36 -10.09 -2.69
CA LEU A 106 16.60 -8.90 -1.85
C LEU A 106 17.99 -8.28 -2.04
N GLY A 107 18.83 -8.87 -2.88
CA GLY A 107 20.20 -8.40 -3.11
C GLY A 107 21.14 -9.57 -3.38
N LYS A 108 22.11 -9.80 -2.48
CA LYS A 108 23.09 -10.90 -2.61
C LYS A 108 22.36 -12.24 -2.85
N GLU A 109 22.95 -13.09 -3.69
CA GLU A 109 22.34 -14.28 -4.32
C GLU A 109 21.67 -15.33 -3.41
N LYS A 110 21.62 -15.13 -2.09
CA LYS A 110 21.00 -16.06 -1.13
C LYS A 110 19.80 -15.50 -0.37
N ASP A 111 19.58 -14.18 -0.37
CA ASP A 111 18.47 -13.59 0.39
C ASP A 111 17.21 -13.52 -0.48
N ARG A 112 16.29 -14.45 -0.22
CA ARG A 112 15.01 -14.56 -0.91
C ARG A 112 13.86 -14.26 0.04
N LEU A 113 13.00 -13.32 -0.35
CA LEU A 113 11.75 -13.04 0.34
C LEU A 113 10.59 -13.76 -0.36
N LEU A 114 9.98 -14.74 0.30
CA LEU A 114 8.77 -15.38 -0.21
C LEU A 114 7.55 -14.58 0.25
N VAL A 115 6.84 -13.97 -0.69
CA VAL A 115 5.66 -13.16 -0.42
C VAL A 115 4.37 -13.80 -0.94
N VAL A 116 3.24 -13.41 -0.35
CA VAL A 116 1.89 -13.82 -0.73
C VAL A 116 0.97 -12.60 -0.88
N THR A 117 0.06 -12.65 -1.84
CA THR A 117 -1.03 -11.68 -2.03
C THR A 117 -2.32 -12.41 -2.40
N ILE A 118 -3.48 -11.81 -2.09
CA ILE A 118 -4.75 -12.32 -2.63
C ILE A 118 -4.88 -11.95 -4.11
N THR A 119 -5.53 -12.79 -4.90
CA THR A 119 -5.85 -12.48 -6.29
C THR A 119 -7.07 -11.56 -6.38
N ARG A 120 -7.32 -10.94 -7.55
CA ARG A 120 -8.57 -10.18 -7.77
C ARG A 120 -9.82 -11.04 -7.52
N LYS A 121 -9.72 -12.34 -7.81
CA LYS A 121 -10.76 -13.33 -7.53
C LYS A 121 -10.91 -13.56 -6.03
N GLY A 122 -9.79 -13.76 -5.32
CA GLY A 122 -9.76 -13.85 -3.87
C GLY A 122 -10.42 -12.66 -3.18
N LYS A 123 -10.09 -11.44 -3.63
CA LYS A 123 -10.72 -10.22 -3.12
C LYS A 123 -12.24 -10.22 -3.25
N LYS A 124 -12.78 -10.56 -4.43
CA LYS A 124 -14.24 -10.65 -4.63
C LYS A 124 -14.90 -11.66 -3.71
N VAL A 125 -14.27 -12.82 -3.51
CA VAL A 125 -14.78 -13.85 -2.59
C VAL A 125 -14.76 -13.35 -1.15
N LEU A 126 -13.70 -12.67 -0.75
CA LEU A 126 -13.56 -12.10 0.59
C LEU A 126 -14.57 -10.99 0.85
N GLU A 127 -14.77 -10.07 -0.09
CA GLU A 127 -15.79 -9.01 0.00
C GLU A 127 -17.21 -9.58 0.09
N ALA A 128 -17.49 -10.68 -0.60
CA ALA A 128 -18.77 -11.38 -0.53
C ALA A 128 -18.96 -12.18 0.77
N SER A 129 -17.89 -12.42 1.55
CA SER A 129 -17.95 -13.25 2.77
C SER A 129 -18.41 -12.50 4.02
N GLY A 130 -18.65 -11.19 3.93
CA GLY A 130 -19.04 -10.34 5.07
C GLY A 130 -17.88 -9.87 5.95
N GLU A 131 -16.63 -10.21 5.60
CA GLU A 131 -15.43 -9.70 6.27
C GLU A 131 -15.34 -8.17 6.13
N GLN A 132 -15.10 -7.50 7.25
CA GLN A 132 -15.07 -6.04 7.29
C GLN A 132 -13.68 -5.49 6.99
N GLY A 133 -13.64 -4.38 6.27
CA GLY A 133 -12.40 -3.65 5.99
C GLY A 133 -12.25 -3.35 4.51
N THR A 134 -11.07 -2.85 4.15
CA THR A 134 -10.69 -2.65 2.76
C THR A 134 -9.58 -3.63 2.42
N PHE A 135 -9.74 -4.31 1.29
CA PHE A 135 -8.85 -5.38 0.85
C PHE A 135 -8.19 -5.03 -0.48
N TYR A 136 -6.97 -5.48 -0.65
CA TYR A 136 -6.08 -5.18 -1.77
C TYR A 136 -5.60 -6.48 -2.37
N ALA A 137 -5.35 -6.48 -3.67
CA ALA A 137 -5.08 -7.69 -4.40
C ALA A 137 -4.03 -7.47 -5.47
N GLY A 138 -3.25 -8.51 -5.71
CA GLY A 138 -2.27 -8.55 -6.77
C GLY A 138 -0.90 -8.02 -6.36
N PHE A 139 0.11 -8.54 -7.06
CA PHE A 139 1.48 -8.11 -6.89
C PHE A 139 1.73 -6.77 -7.55
N VAL A 140 2.59 -5.99 -6.90
CA VAL A 140 3.16 -4.74 -7.41
C VAL A 140 4.62 -4.96 -7.81
N LYS A 141 5.35 -3.89 -8.11
CA LYS A 141 6.78 -3.99 -8.45
C LYS A 141 7.60 -4.51 -7.26
N PRO A 142 8.72 -5.21 -7.48
CA PRO A 142 9.53 -5.81 -6.40
C PRO A 142 9.80 -4.92 -5.20
N GLY A 143 10.26 -3.69 -5.41
CA GLY A 143 10.51 -2.76 -4.31
C GLY A 143 9.25 -2.39 -3.50
N GLU A 144 8.09 -2.27 -4.14
CA GLU A 144 6.83 -2.02 -3.41
C GLU A 144 6.36 -3.25 -2.65
N MET A 145 6.59 -4.47 -3.15
CA MET A 145 6.25 -5.70 -2.42
C MET A 145 7.10 -5.87 -1.15
N VAL A 146 8.38 -5.51 -1.22
CA VAL A 146 9.27 -5.49 -0.05
C VAL A 146 8.79 -4.45 0.96
N HIS A 147 8.41 -3.26 0.47
CA HIS A 147 7.88 -2.18 1.31
C HIS A 147 6.55 -2.59 2.00
N ASP A 148 5.58 -3.14 1.26
CA ASP A 148 4.32 -3.65 1.82
C ASP A 148 4.55 -4.69 2.93
N ALA A 149 5.47 -5.63 2.69
CA ALA A 149 5.80 -6.67 3.68
C ALA A 149 6.41 -6.04 4.94
N ALA A 150 7.24 -5.01 4.79
CA ALA A 150 7.80 -4.28 5.93
C ALA A 150 6.74 -3.43 6.68
N ILE A 151 5.75 -2.85 5.99
CA ILE A 151 4.60 -2.19 6.63
C ILE A 151 3.85 -3.18 7.54
N TYR A 152 3.68 -4.43 7.12
CA TYR A 152 3.04 -5.45 7.97
C TYR A 152 3.83 -5.69 9.26
N ARG A 153 5.16 -5.74 9.19
CA ARG A 153 6.00 -5.89 10.39
C ARG A 153 5.91 -4.66 11.31
N MET A 154 5.94 -3.45 10.73
CA MET A 154 5.73 -2.19 11.46
C MET A 154 4.37 -2.14 12.16
N TYR A 155 3.32 -2.61 11.47
CA TYR A 155 1.99 -2.75 12.05
C TYR A 155 2.00 -3.66 13.28
N GLN A 156 2.64 -4.82 13.19
CA GLN A 156 2.65 -5.81 14.28
C GLN A 156 3.40 -5.30 15.51
N ALA A 157 4.51 -4.61 15.28
CA ALA A 157 5.27 -3.89 16.30
C ALA A 157 4.38 -2.90 17.08
N GLU A 158 3.74 -1.95 16.38
CA GLU A 158 2.86 -0.97 17.01
C GLU A 158 1.60 -1.62 17.62
N ALA A 159 1.05 -2.65 16.98
CA ALA A 159 -0.09 -3.38 17.51
C ALA A 159 0.25 -4.08 18.84
N ALA A 160 1.45 -4.66 18.96
CA ALA A 160 1.93 -5.25 20.19
C ALA A 160 2.11 -4.20 21.30
N ARG A 161 2.64 -3.02 20.97
CA ARG A 161 2.75 -1.89 21.91
C ARG A 161 1.38 -1.45 22.41
N ILE A 162 0.44 -1.19 21.50
CA ILE A 162 -0.95 -0.81 21.81
C ILE A 162 -1.61 -1.88 22.68
N ALA A 163 -1.47 -3.16 22.34
CA ALA A 163 -2.05 -4.25 23.12
C ALA A 163 -1.46 -4.34 24.53
N LYS A 164 -0.14 -4.13 24.70
CA LYS A 164 0.54 -4.10 25.99
C LYS A 164 0.03 -2.96 26.89
N GLU A 165 -0.35 -1.83 26.29
CA GLU A 165 -0.97 -0.69 26.98
C GLU A 165 -2.47 -0.90 27.26
N GLY A 166 -3.05 -2.03 26.83
CA GLY A 166 -4.48 -2.34 27.00
C GLY A 166 -5.38 -1.72 25.93
N GLY A 167 -4.79 -1.17 24.86
CA GLY A 167 -5.52 -0.59 23.74
C GLY A 167 -6.13 -1.63 22.81
N GLN A 168 -7.18 -1.22 22.09
CA GLN A 168 -7.94 -2.06 21.15
C GLN A 168 -8.00 -1.41 19.78
N ILE A 169 -7.35 -2.02 18.80
CA ILE A 169 -7.35 -1.54 17.41
C ILE A 169 -8.77 -1.58 16.84
N ARG A 170 -9.21 -0.47 16.25
CA ARG A 170 -10.51 -0.32 15.59
C ARG A 170 -10.39 -0.25 14.09
N ARG A 171 -9.37 0.45 13.58
CA ARG A 171 -9.17 0.65 12.15
C ARG A 171 -7.70 0.74 11.81
N ILE A 172 -7.39 0.27 10.61
CA ILE A 172 -6.09 0.38 9.95
C ILE A 172 -6.40 1.04 8.61
N THR A 173 -5.65 2.07 8.24
CA THR A 173 -5.78 2.78 6.98
C THR A 173 -4.40 2.96 6.37
N LEU A 174 -4.17 2.38 5.19
CA LEU A 174 -2.88 2.48 4.49
C LEU A 174 -2.76 3.76 3.66
N ASP A 175 -1.53 4.11 3.30
CA ASP A 175 -1.17 5.35 2.60
C ASP A 175 -2.03 5.61 1.35
N TYR A 176 -2.29 4.61 0.52
CA TYR A 176 -3.06 4.80 -0.71
C TYR A 176 -4.55 5.04 -0.42
N GLU A 177 -5.10 4.57 0.70
CA GLU A 177 -6.44 4.94 1.15
C GLU A 177 -6.47 6.41 1.58
N LEU A 178 -5.45 6.83 2.35
CA LEU A 178 -5.32 8.22 2.79
C LEU A 178 -5.13 9.15 1.58
N LYS A 179 -4.23 8.81 0.65
CA LYS A 179 -4.03 9.53 -0.62
C LYS A 179 -5.34 9.71 -1.35
N ARG A 180 -6.14 8.65 -1.51
CA ARG A 180 -7.44 8.73 -2.17
C ARG A 180 -8.41 9.65 -1.43
N LYS A 181 -8.51 9.55 -0.10
CA LYS A 181 -9.41 10.38 0.72
C LYS A 181 -9.01 11.86 0.69
N VAL A 182 -7.71 12.14 0.70
CA VAL A 182 -7.13 13.48 0.79
C VAL A 182 -7.10 14.19 -0.56
N TYR A 183 -6.64 13.51 -1.62
CA TYR A 183 -6.42 14.16 -2.91
C TYR A 183 -7.63 14.11 -3.86
N SER A 184 -8.55 13.16 -3.70
CA SER A 184 -9.77 13.12 -4.52
C SER A 184 -10.60 14.42 -4.42
N PRO A 185 -10.80 15.02 -3.23
CA PRO A 185 -11.45 16.32 -3.12
C PRO A 185 -10.62 17.49 -3.68
N LEU A 186 -9.28 17.41 -3.65
CA LEU A 186 -8.40 18.45 -4.18
C LEU A 186 -8.32 18.45 -5.71
N ALA A 187 -8.62 17.33 -6.36
CA ALA A 187 -8.59 17.22 -7.82
C ALA A 187 -9.59 18.16 -8.54
N LYS A 188 -10.53 18.75 -7.80
CA LYS A 188 -11.51 19.71 -8.31
C LYS A 188 -10.98 21.15 -8.33
N GLU A 189 -9.89 21.43 -7.65
CA GLU A 189 -9.31 22.77 -7.51
C GLU A 189 -8.08 22.93 -8.41
N ARG A 190 -7.82 24.15 -8.89
CA ARG A 190 -6.62 24.43 -9.70
C ARG A 190 -5.37 24.42 -8.81
N PRO A 191 -4.36 23.56 -9.09
CA PRO A 191 -3.13 23.53 -8.31
C PRO A 191 -2.47 24.91 -8.18
N GLY A 192 -2.06 25.25 -6.96
CA GLY A 192 -1.38 26.51 -6.67
C GLY A 192 -2.27 27.74 -6.46
N SER A 193 -3.59 27.64 -6.70
CA SER A 193 -4.50 28.76 -6.41
C SER A 193 -4.64 29.02 -4.90
N PRO A 194 -5.06 30.23 -4.49
CA PRO A 194 -5.40 30.50 -3.08
C PRO A 194 -6.46 29.54 -2.53
N GLU A 195 -7.46 29.20 -3.35
CA GLU A 195 -8.53 28.25 -3.02
C GLU A 195 -7.97 26.84 -2.82
N TYR A 196 -7.03 26.41 -3.67
CA TYR A 196 -6.34 25.13 -3.51
C TYR A 196 -5.60 25.05 -2.17
N LYS A 197 -4.82 26.09 -1.82
CA LYS A 197 -4.08 26.13 -0.55
C LYS A 197 -5.01 26.12 0.65
N LYS A 198 -6.11 26.89 0.60
CA LYS A 198 -7.13 26.89 1.65
C LYS A 198 -7.76 25.51 1.79
N ARG A 199 -8.17 24.90 0.68
CA ARG A 199 -8.80 23.58 0.65
C ARG A 199 -7.84 22.49 1.14
N GLN A 200 -6.57 22.61 0.78
CA GLN A 200 -5.50 21.72 1.23
C GLN A 200 -5.34 21.77 2.76
N ALA A 201 -5.31 22.97 3.35
CA ALA A 201 -5.24 23.14 4.79
C ALA A 201 -6.48 22.59 5.51
N GLU A 202 -7.69 22.83 4.97
CA GLU A 202 -8.94 22.28 5.50
C GLU A 202 -8.93 20.75 5.52
N ILE A 203 -8.53 20.13 4.41
CA ILE A 203 -8.49 18.66 4.28
C ILE A 203 -7.42 18.08 5.22
N ALA A 204 -6.25 18.71 5.31
CA ALA A 204 -5.21 18.29 6.24
C ALA A 204 -5.74 18.30 7.68
N ALA A 205 -6.37 19.40 8.12
CA ALA A 205 -6.96 19.53 9.44
C ALA A 205 -8.07 18.48 9.70
N GLN A 206 -8.98 18.29 8.75
CA GLN A 206 -10.07 17.29 8.86
C GLN A 206 -9.54 15.86 9.06
N HIS A 207 -8.40 15.55 8.44
CA HIS A 207 -7.76 14.26 8.57
C HIS A 207 -6.70 14.21 9.67
N GLY A 208 -6.49 15.28 10.46
CA GLY A 208 -5.42 15.35 11.45
C GLY A 208 -4.04 15.08 10.82
N LEU A 209 -3.75 15.77 9.73
CA LEU A 209 -2.50 15.75 8.97
C LEU A 209 -1.95 17.17 8.88
N LYS A 210 -0.66 17.31 8.55
CA LYS A 210 -0.01 18.61 8.39
C LYS A 210 0.36 18.88 6.94
N VAL A 211 0.32 20.16 6.55
CA VAL A 211 0.87 20.63 5.28
C VAL A 211 2.30 21.08 5.53
N VAL A 212 3.28 20.44 4.90
CA VAL A 212 4.69 20.79 4.98
C VAL A 212 5.23 20.95 3.56
N GLY A 213 5.93 22.06 3.29
CA GLY A 213 6.47 22.35 1.96
C GLY A 213 5.40 22.45 0.85
N GLY A 214 4.15 22.81 1.20
CA GLY A 214 3.05 22.86 0.23
C GLY A 214 2.41 21.50 -0.10
N HIS A 215 2.74 20.44 0.65
CA HIS A 215 2.16 19.11 0.47
C HIS A 215 1.58 18.58 1.79
N ILE A 216 0.43 17.89 1.69
CA ILE A 216 -0.13 17.16 2.84
C ILE A 216 0.77 15.95 3.09
N GLN A 217 1.38 15.88 4.26
CA GLN A 217 2.19 14.74 4.66
C GLN A 217 1.27 13.57 4.98
N LEU A 218 1.63 12.37 4.51
CA LEU A 218 0.86 11.14 4.72
C LEU A 218 1.76 10.06 5.32
N PRO A 219 1.30 9.35 6.37
CA PRO A 219 1.99 8.18 6.89
C PRO A 219 1.80 6.99 5.95
N ASP A 220 2.69 6.01 6.05
CA ASP A 220 2.57 4.72 5.38
C ASP A 220 1.38 3.92 5.92
N LEU A 221 1.15 4.01 7.24
CA LEU A 221 0.04 3.36 7.92
C LEU A 221 -0.53 4.24 9.04
N ARG A 222 -1.85 4.28 9.15
CA ARG A 222 -2.56 4.86 10.29
C ARG A 222 -3.33 3.79 11.05
N ILE A 223 -3.14 3.72 12.36
CA ILE A 223 -3.90 2.88 13.28
C ILE A 223 -4.81 3.78 14.12
N GLU A 224 -6.11 3.50 14.13
CA GLU A 224 -7.07 4.11 15.06
C GLU A 224 -7.44 3.05 16.10
N TYR A 225 -7.28 3.37 17.37
CA TYR A 225 -7.49 2.43 18.47
C TYR A 225 -8.18 3.12 19.65
N ARG A 226 -8.79 2.31 20.51
CA ARG A 226 -9.33 2.75 21.79
C ARG A 226 -8.30 2.47 22.87
N THR A 227 -7.94 3.44 23.70
CA THR A 227 -7.04 3.25 24.86
C THR A 227 -7.71 2.39 25.93
N ARG A 228 -6.96 2.03 26.97
CA ARG A 228 -7.51 1.32 28.13
C ARG A 228 -8.59 2.15 28.84
N GLU A 229 -8.41 3.46 28.84
CA GLU A 229 -9.30 4.47 29.45
C GLU A 229 -10.56 4.71 28.60
N GLY A 230 -10.63 4.13 27.40
CA GLY A 230 -11.78 4.22 26.51
C GLY A 230 -11.71 5.37 25.50
N GLU A 231 -10.64 6.15 25.52
CA GLU A 231 -10.41 7.27 24.61
C GLU A 231 -10.05 6.77 23.21
N MET A 232 -10.42 7.54 22.19
CA MET A 232 -10.06 7.22 20.81
C MET A 232 -8.76 7.94 20.45
N GLU A 233 -7.74 7.13 20.14
CA GLU A 233 -6.43 7.62 19.73
C GLU A 233 -6.08 7.17 18.31
N ARG A 234 -5.03 7.79 17.78
CA ARG A 234 -4.48 7.52 16.46
C ARG A 234 -2.96 7.47 16.52
N SER A 235 -2.40 6.48 15.84
CA SER A 235 -0.96 6.39 15.59
C SER A 235 -0.69 6.42 14.09
N ASP A 236 0.08 7.42 13.66
CA ASP A 236 0.52 7.60 12.28
C ASP A 236 1.96 7.10 12.14
N LEU A 237 2.15 6.02 11.38
CA LEU A 237 3.39 5.26 11.30
C LEU A 237 4.06 5.43 9.95
N GLU A 238 5.38 5.58 10.00
CA GLU A 238 6.23 5.79 8.84
C GLU A 238 7.39 4.80 8.83
N LEU A 239 7.60 4.12 7.69
CA LEU A 239 8.73 3.20 7.55
C LEU A 239 9.95 3.94 6.99
N ALA A 240 10.93 4.21 7.85
CA ALA A 240 12.20 4.79 7.45
C ALA A 240 13.12 3.71 6.85
N THR A 241 13.29 3.75 5.52
CA THR A 241 14.24 2.90 4.77
C THR A 241 15.50 3.67 4.37
N GLN A 242 16.57 2.94 4.03
CA GLN A 242 17.90 3.48 3.64
C GLN A 242 17.89 4.57 2.55
N HIS A 243 16.84 4.66 1.74
CA HIS A 243 16.77 5.55 0.58
C HIS A 243 16.18 6.93 0.87
N TYR A 244 15.72 7.20 2.10
CA TYR A 244 15.18 8.51 2.43
C TYR A 244 16.26 9.60 2.42
N ARG A 245 15.96 10.70 1.72
CA ARG A 245 16.76 11.92 1.79
C ARG A 245 16.42 12.65 3.11
N ALA A 246 17.42 13.22 3.78
CA ALA A 246 17.27 13.86 5.09
C ALA A 246 16.11 14.89 5.16
N GLY A 247 15.92 15.70 4.11
CA GLY A 247 14.82 16.68 4.06
C GLY A 247 13.41 16.08 4.02
N GLN A 248 13.24 14.87 3.49
CA GLN A 248 11.95 14.17 3.49
C GLN A 248 11.64 13.56 4.87
N LEU A 249 12.67 13.11 5.60
CA LEU A 249 12.53 12.64 6.97
C LEU A 249 12.11 13.77 7.90
N ALA A 250 12.78 14.93 7.81
CA ALA A 250 12.44 16.10 8.61
C ALA A 250 10.98 16.53 8.42
N ALA A 251 10.50 16.64 7.18
CA ALA A 251 9.11 17.02 6.91
C ALA A 251 8.07 16.04 7.48
N LYS A 252 8.37 14.72 7.48
CA LYS A 252 7.50 13.69 8.07
C LYS A 252 7.58 13.69 9.60
N ALA A 253 8.73 14.03 10.15
CA ALA A 253 8.93 14.15 11.58
C ALA A 253 8.23 15.39 12.15
N ASP A 254 8.31 16.53 11.45
CA ASP A 254 7.51 17.74 11.72
C ASP A 254 6.01 17.46 11.64
N ALA A 255 5.58 16.51 10.80
CA ALA A 255 4.20 16.06 10.71
C ALA A 255 3.74 15.26 11.95
N GLY A 256 4.67 14.78 12.79
CA GLY A 256 4.39 14.04 14.03
C GLY A 256 4.25 12.53 13.83
N PHE A 257 4.83 11.97 12.76
CA PHE A 257 4.76 10.52 12.52
C PHE A 257 5.73 9.76 13.42
N LYS A 258 5.31 8.57 13.87
CA LYS A 258 6.18 7.61 14.56
C LYS A 258 6.96 6.81 13.53
N PHE A 259 8.27 6.78 13.68
CA PHE A 259 9.13 6.10 12.72
C PHE A 259 9.51 4.71 13.20
N TYR A 260 9.44 3.77 12.27
CA TYR A 260 9.99 2.43 12.41
C TYR A 260 11.06 2.21 11.34
N ALA A 261 12.14 1.51 11.71
CA ALA A 261 13.24 1.24 10.80
C ALA A 261 13.79 -0.17 11.03
N PRO A 262 14.28 -0.85 9.97
CA PRO A 262 15.10 -2.05 10.13
C PRO A 262 16.32 -1.77 11.02
N THR A 263 16.75 -2.75 11.82
CA THR A 263 17.82 -2.58 12.83
C THR A 263 19.13 -2.06 12.23
N GLY A 264 19.46 -2.45 11.00
CA GLY A 264 20.66 -1.98 10.29
C GLY A 264 20.64 -0.48 9.96
N ASP A 265 19.46 0.13 9.94
CA ASP A 265 19.24 1.51 9.49
C ASP A 265 18.98 2.47 10.66
N ALA A 266 18.54 1.94 11.80
CA ALA A 266 18.16 2.71 12.99
C ALA A 266 19.29 3.62 13.52
N ASN A 267 20.54 3.14 13.52
CA ASN A 267 21.68 3.91 14.03
C ASN A 267 21.99 5.15 13.17
N ARG A 268 21.77 5.08 11.85
CA ARG A 268 21.94 6.24 10.96
C ARG A 268 20.79 7.23 11.11
N LEU A 269 19.58 6.73 11.34
CA LEU A 269 18.38 7.55 11.46
C LEU A 269 18.33 8.36 12.75
N ARG A 270 18.86 7.83 13.86
CA ARG A 270 18.98 8.57 15.14
C ARG A 270 19.72 9.89 14.97
N SER A 271 20.87 9.88 14.30
CA SER A 271 21.68 11.09 14.07
C SER A 271 21.00 12.21 13.25
N VAL A 272 19.90 11.92 12.55
CA VAL A 272 19.15 12.89 11.73
C VAL A 272 17.92 13.43 12.48
N LEU A 273 17.50 12.77 13.56
CA LEU A 273 16.16 12.88 14.12
C LEU A 273 16.18 12.86 15.66
N ASP A 274 17.26 13.34 16.29
CA ASP A 274 17.52 13.27 17.74
C ASP A 274 16.41 13.87 18.64
N ASP A 275 15.41 14.57 18.08
CA ASP A 275 14.22 15.12 18.78
C ASP A 275 12.89 14.38 18.50
N HIS A 276 12.88 13.27 17.74
CA HIS A 276 11.66 12.57 17.35
C HIS A 276 11.55 11.16 17.95
N ASP A 277 10.31 10.74 18.27
CA ASP A 277 9.99 9.42 18.84
C ASP A 277 10.22 8.31 17.79
N ILE A 278 11.47 7.87 17.65
CA ILE A 278 11.87 6.77 16.77
C ILE A 278 11.86 5.48 17.56
N THR A 279 10.87 4.65 17.27
CA THR A 279 10.82 3.28 17.75
C THR A 279 11.68 2.40 16.85
N ALA A 280 12.93 2.17 17.27
CA ALA A 280 13.80 1.18 16.64
C ALA A 280 13.38 -0.23 17.06
N GLU A 281 12.27 -0.73 16.50
CA GLU A 281 11.86 -2.11 16.66
C GLU A 281 12.35 -2.97 15.50
N ILE A 282 12.79 -4.20 15.83
CA ILE A 282 13.54 -5.09 14.95
C ILE A 282 12.64 -5.57 13.81
N LEU A 283 12.69 -4.88 12.67
CA LEU A 283 12.11 -5.37 11.41
C LEU A 283 13.21 -6.14 10.67
N TRP A 284 13.27 -7.46 10.85
CA TRP A 284 14.15 -8.34 10.06
C TRP A 284 13.73 -8.23 8.60
N LEU A 285 14.57 -7.72 7.68
CA LEU A 285 14.25 -7.65 6.24
C LEU A 285 14.31 -9.02 5.58
#